data_AF-A0A6H1UKP7-F1
#
_entry.id   AF-A0A6H1UKP7-F1
#
_cell.length_a   1.000
_cell.length_b   1.000
_cell.length_c   1.000
_cell.angle_alpha   90.00
_cell.angle_beta   90.00
_cell.angle_gamma   90.00
#
_symmetry.space_group_name_H-M   'P 1'
#
loop_
_entity.id
_entity.type
_entity.pdbx_description
1 polymer ?
#
loop_
_entity_poly.entity_id
_entity_poly.type
_entity_poly.pdbx_seq_one_letter_code
_entity_poly.pdbx_strand_id
1 'polypeptide(L)'
;MSVCFGVAAQASADKKCMMCHKKNGTMLGIHSTINNISIGCVSCHGEKGKHPRDKTALRYFGLDSHTPASEQNLACMSCHQLEQLRQSEWTHDVHLSKLSCAACHQLHPERDPIDGISAHDRSQACADCHSQFNGEAEQ
;
A
#
# COMPACT_ATOMS: atom_id res chain seq x y z
N MET A 1 -16.80 14.88 -3.52
CA MET A 1 -17.72 14.25 -2.55
C MET A 1 -16.99 13.08 -1.92
N SER A 2 -16.43 13.26 -0.73
CA SER A 2 -15.72 12.17 -0.02
C SER A 2 -16.79 11.26 0.58
N VAL A 3 -16.93 10.05 0.02
CA VAL A 3 -17.94 9.09 0.49
C VAL A 3 -17.36 8.43 1.74
N CYS A 4 -17.65 8.98 2.92
CA CYS A 4 -17.38 8.31 4.18
C CYS A 4 -18.30 7.09 4.28
N PHE A 5 -17.84 5.94 3.79
CA PHE A 5 -18.55 4.68 3.99
C PHE A 5 -18.54 4.35 5.50
N GLY A 6 -19.73 4.17 6.08
CA GLY A 6 -19.85 3.81 7.50
C GLY A 6 -19.21 2.45 7.81
N VAL A 7 -18.70 2.30 9.03
CA VAL A 7 -17.99 1.09 9.54
C VAL A 7 -18.72 -0.22 9.23
N ALA A 8 -20.06 -0.24 9.32
CA ALA A 8 -20.87 -1.43 9.00
C ALA A 8 -20.82 -1.82 7.51
N ALA A 9 -20.76 -0.84 6.60
CA ALA A 9 -20.64 -1.09 5.16
C ALA A 9 -19.27 -1.70 4.82
N GLN A 10 -18.20 -1.25 5.48
CA GLN A 10 -16.84 -1.76 5.31
C GLN A 10 -16.74 -3.23 5.74
N ALA A 11 -17.19 -3.56 6.95
CA ALA A 11 -17.19 -4.95 7.45
C ALA A 11 -18.00 -5.90 6.55
N SER A 12 -19.09 -5.41 5.94
CA SER A 12 -19.90 -6.19 5.00
C SER A 12 -19.20 -6.43 3.65
N ALA A 13 -18.38 -5.47 3.19
CA ALA A 13 -17.60 -5.57 1.96
C ALA A 13 -16.42 -6.54 2.16
N ASP A 14 -15.72 -6.44 3.29
CA ASP A 14 -14.58 -7.28 3.62
C ASP A 14 -14.99 -8.76 3.70
N LYS A 15 -16.14 -9.04 4.33
CA LYS A 15 -16.71 -10.40 4.37
C LYS A 15 -16.89 -10.97 2.97
N LYS A 16 -17.36 -10.19 2.00
CA LYS A 16 -17.57 -10.64 0.61
C LYS A 16 -16.24 -10.92 -0.09
N CYS A 17 -15.21 -10.09 0.12
CA CYS A 17 -13.87 -10.32 -0.40
C CYS A 17 -13.28 -11.63 0.18
N MET A 18 -13.41 -11.81 1.49
CA MET A 18 -12.89 -12.97 2.21
C MET A 18 -13.63 -14.28 1.93
N MET A 19 -14.78 -14.27 1.24
CA MET A 19 -15.38 -15.51 0.74
C MET A 19 -14.46 -16.23 -0.25
N CYS A 20 -13.69 -15.47 -1.04
CA CYS A 20 -12.74 -15.99 -2.01
C CYS A 20 -11.27 -15.84 -1.56
N HIS A 21 -10.92 -14.75 -0.88
CA HIS A 21 -9.53 -14.40 -0.50
C HIS A 21 -9.09 -14.93 0.87
N LYS A 22 -9.54 -16.13 1.27
CA LYS A 22 -9.24 -16.71 2.59
C LYS A 22 -7.75 -16.93 2.85
N LYS A 23 -6.95 -17.15 1.79
CA LYS A 23 -5.53 -17.50 1.88
C LYS A 23 -4.58 -16.31 1.71
N ASN A 24 -5.06 -15.21 1.12
CA ASN A 24 -4.21 -14.09 0.69
C ASN A 24 -4.83 -12.71 0.92
N GLY A 25 -6.01 -12.63 1.52
CA GLY A 25 -6.68 -11.35 1.83
C GLY A 25 -6.56 -10.93 3.29
N THR A 26 -5.85 -11.70 4.12
CA THR A 26 -5.66 -11.38 5.53
C THR A 26 -4.79 -10.14 5.68
N MET A 27 -5.22 -9.21 6.52
CA MET A 27 -4.46 -8.03 6.90
C MET A 27 -4.05 -8.25 8.36
N LEU A 28 -2.76 -8.49 8.63
CA LEU A 28 -2.26 -8.83 9.96
C LEU A 28 -1.44 -7.72 10.63
N GLY A 29 -0.90 -6.78 9.87
CA GLY A 29 -0.14 -5.65 10.42
C GLY A 29 -1.01 -4.57 11.06
N ILE A 30 -0.43 -3.39 11.28
CA ILE A 30 -1.07 -2.25 11.97
C ILE A 30 -2.37 -1.78 11.33
N HIS A 31 -2.53 -1.99 10.02
CA HIS A 31 -3.73 -1.62 9.27
C HIS A 31 -4.95 -2.51 9.55
N SER A 32 -4.83 -3.52 10.43
CA SER A 32 -5.89 -4.51 10.70
C SER A 32 -6.89 -3.94 11.70
N THR A 33 -6.39 -3.07 12.58
CA THR A 33 -7.14 -2.34 13.59
C THR A 33 -6.44 -1.00 13.85
N ILE A 34 -6.79 0.06 13.11
CA ILE A 34 -6.26 1.40 13.39
C ILE A 34 -7.28 2.16 14.23
N ASN A 35 -6.99 2.43 15.51
CA ASN A 35 -7.65 3.50 16.31
C ASN A 35 -9.18 3.65 16.12
N ASN A 36 -9.95 2.55 16.13
CA ASN A 36 -11.40 2.52 15.88
C ASN A 36 -11.87 2.98 14.47
N ILE A 37 -10.94 3.21 13.53
CA ILE A 37 -11.22 3.36 12.11
C ILE A 37 -11.19 1.96 11.50
N SER A 38 -12.37 1.45 11.16
CA SER A 38 -12.48 0.25 10.34
C SER A 38 -12.05 0.60 8.91
N ILE A 39 -10.77 0.43 8.61
CA ILE A 39 -10.28 0.34 7.25
C ILE A 39 -10.64 -1.06 6.77
N GLY A 40 -11.08 -1.19 5.53
CA GLY A 40 -11.24 -2.51 4.95
C GLY A 40 -10.78 -2.56 3.51
N CYS A 41 -11.05 -3.68 2.85
CA CYS A 41 -10.41 -4.03 1.59
C CYS A 41 -10.56 -2.92 0.53
N VAL A 42 -11.77 -2.37 0.41
CA VAL A 42 -12.08 -1.36 -0.62
C VAL A 42 -11.45 0.00 -0.36
N SER A 43 -11.03 0.29 0.89
CA SER A 43 -10.34 1.55 1.22
C SER A 43 -8.99 1.65 0.49
N CYS A 44 -8.30 0.52 0.32
CA CYS A 44 -7.02 0.46 -0.39
C CYS A 44 -7.19 -0.09 -1.82
N HIS A 45 -7.95 -1.17 -1.99
CA HIS A 45 -8.09 -1.87 -3.27
C HIS A 45 -9.18 -1.30 -4.19
N GLY A 46 -10.01 -0.38 -3.71
CA GLY A 46 -11.13 0.19 -4.48
C GLY A 46 -12.36 -0.72 -4.54
N GLU A 47 -13.41 -0.24 -5.20
CA GLU A 47 -14.65 -0.99 -5.35
C GLU A 47 -14.48 -2.20 -6.29
N LYS A 48 -15.20 -3.30 -6.00
CA LYS A 48 -15.10 -4.57 -6.75
C LYS A 48 -15.23 -4.42 -8.27
N GLY A 49 -16.10 -3.52 -8.75
CA GLY A 49 -16.41 -3.39 -10.17
C GLY A 49 -16.74 -4.74 -10.83
N LYS A 50 -16.02 -5.08 -11.90
CA LYS A 50 -16.16 -6.35 -12.65
C LYS A 50 -15.26 -7.49 -12.13
N HIS A 51 -14.54 -7.31 -11.04
CA HIS A 51 -13.71 -8.35 -10.44
C HIS A 51 -14.56 -9.60 -10.08
N PRO A 52 -14.10 -10.84 -10.37
CA PRO A 52 -12.77 -11.21 -10.87
C PRO A 52 -12.65 -11.32 -12.40
N ARG A 53 -13.70 -11.02 -13.16
CA ARG A 53 -13.67 -11.09 -14.63
C ARG A 53 -12.70 -10.06 -15.22
N ASP A 54 -12.64 -8.91 -14.56
CA ASP A 54 -11.66 -7.87 -14.82
C ASP A 54 -10.76 -7.73 -13.59
N LYS A 55 -9.46 -8.04 -13.76
CA LYS A 55 -8.49 -7.94 -12.68
C LYS A 55 -8.05 -6.50 -12.42
N THR A 56 -8.12 -5.62 -13.41
CA THR A 56 -7.67 -4.21 -13.27
C THR A 56 -8.73 -3.34 -12.59
N ALA A 57 -9.93 -3.88 -12.36
CA ALA A 57 -11.00 -3.21 -11.62
C ALA A 57 -10.65 -2.92 -10.15
N LEU A 58 -9.64 -3.60 -9.59
CA LEU A 58 -9.11 -3.33 -8.26
C LEU A 58 -7.70 -2.76 -8.37
N ARG A 59 -7.32 -1.94 -7.39
CA ARG A 59 -5.94 -1.48 -7.20
C ARG A 59 -5.08 -2.59 -6.64
N TYR A 60 -3.93 -2.81 -7.26
CA TYR A 60 -2.88 -3.71 -6.79
C TYR A 60 -1.66 -2.90 -6.36
N PHE A 61 -0.96 -3.38 -5.35
CA PHE A 61 0.19 -2.71 -4.76
C PHE A 61 1.46 -3.50 -5.03
N GLY A 62 2.53 -2.80 -5.39
CA GLY A 62 3.84 -3.38 -5.70
C GLY A 62 4.49 -2.72 -6.92
N LEU A 63 5.77 -3.06 -7.15
CA LEU A 63 6.55 -2.54 -8.29
C LEU A 63 6.01 -3.06 -9.63
N ASP A 64 5.67 -4.35 -9.70
CA ASP A 64 5.15 -5.00 -10.92
C ASP A 64 3.62 -4.90 -11.08
N SER A 65 2.99 -3.98 -10.35
CA SER A 65 1.55 -3.80 -10.40
C SER A 65 1.11 -3.12 -11.69
N HIS A 66 -0.06 -3.51 -12.21
CA HIS A 66 -0.72 -2.75 -13.28
C HIS A 66 -1.18 -1.37 -12.83
N THR A 67 -1.44 -1.18 -11.54
CA THR A 67 -1.86 0.13 -11.01
C THR A 67 -0.65 1.07 -10.98
N PRO A 68 -0.71 2.24 -11.64
CA PRO A 68 0.41 3.19 -11.64
C PRO A 68 0.85 3.59 -10.23
N ALA A 69 2.15 3.83 -10.03
CA ALA A 69 2.71 4.18 -8.72
C ALA A 69 2.02 5.40 -8.08
N SER A 70 1.67 6.42 -8.88
CA SER A 70 0.92 7.58 -8.40
C SER A 70 -0.46 7.20 -7.84
N GLU A 71 -1.17 6.29 -8.49
CA GLU A 71 -2.48 5.81 -8.01
C GLU A 71 -2.35 4.91 -6.77
N GLN A 72 -1.30 4.09 -6.70
CA GLN A 72 -0.95 3.37 -5.47
C GLN A 72 -0.74 4.34 -4.30
N ASN A 73 0.08 5.38 -4.51
CA ASN A 73 0.42 6.35 -3.49
C ASN A 73 -0.78 7.18 -3.04
N LEU A 74 -1.69 7.52 -3.96
CA LEU A 74 -2.93 8.24 -3.63
C LEU A 74 -3.81 7.49 -2.62
N ALA A 75 -3.84 6.15 -2.66
CA ALA A 75 -4.57 5.36 -1.67
C ALA A 75 -3.98 5.51 -0.25
N CYS A 76 -2.65 5.65 -0.13
CA CYS A 76 -2.00 5.90 1.15
C CYS A 76 -2.26 7.34 1.62
N MET A 77 -2.20 8.30 0.69
CA MET A 77 -2.38 9.73 0.97
C MET A 77 -3.82 10.11 1.34
N SER A 78 -4.80 9.22 1.21
CA SER A 78 -6.15 9.48 1.72
C SER A 78 -6.19 9.56 3.26
N CYS A 79 -5.19 8.97 3.93
CA CYS A 79 -5.07 8.95 5.38
C CYS A 79 -3.73 9.52 5.88
N HIS A 80 -2.62 9.21 5.20
CA HIS A 80 -1.30 9.70 5.56
C HIS A 80 -1.02 11.06 4.92
N GLN A 81 -0.49 11.99 5.72
CA GLN A 81 -0.13 13.33 5.24
C GLN A 81 1.36 13.38 4.91
N LEU A 82 1.70 13.96 3.76
CA LEU A 82 3.09 14.06 3.30
C LEU A 82 4.01 14.73 4.32
N GLU A 83 3.54 15.80 4.97
CA GLU A 83 4.35 16.51 5.97
C GLU A 83 4.72 15.60 7.16
N GLN A 84 3.81 14.75 7.63
CA GLN A 84 4.10 13.81 8.73
C GLN A 84 5.06 12.71 8.29
N LEU A 85 4.93 12.22 7.05
CA LEU A 85 5.81 11.19 6.49
C LEU A 85 7.23 11.72 6.29
N ARG A 86 7.38 12.96 5.81
CA ARG A 86 8.68 13.64 5.70
C ARG A 86 9.35 13.76 7.07
N GLN A 87 8.59 14.15 8.09
CA GLN A 87 9.11 14.31 9.45
C GLN A 87 9.53 12.99 10.08
N SER A 88 8.86 11.88 9.76
CA SER A 88 9.26 10.56 10.24
C SER A 88 10.48 10.03 9.50
N GLU A 89 10.56 10.20 8.18
CA GLU A 89 11.71 9.82 7.36
C GLU A 89 11.76 10.63 6.06
N TRP A 90 12.88 11.31 5.82
CA TRP A 90 13.03 12.23 4.68
C TRP A 90 12.96 11.54 3.32
N THR A 91 13.27 10.24 3.26
CA THR A 91 13.30 9.48 2.01
C THR A 91 11.94 9.38 1.33
N HIS A 92 10.84 9.61 2.03
CA HIS A 92 9.50 9.64 1.42
C HIS A 92 9.40 10.69 0.32
N ASP A 93 9.97 11.89 0.53
CA ASP A 93 9.87 13.00 -0.41
C ASP A 93 10.53 12.70 -1.76
N VAL A 94 11.73 12.12 -1.71
CA VAL A 94 12.51 11.85 -2.93
C VAL A 94 11.94 10.69 -3.74
N HIS A 95 11.22 9.76 -3.09
CA HIS A 95 10.66 8.59 -3.76
C HIS A 95 9.19 8.73 -4.17
N LEU A 96 8.39 9.59 -3.54
CA LEU A 96 6.93 9.64 -3.76
C LEU A 96 6.52 9.83 -5.23
N SER A 97 7.33 10.56 -6.00
CA SER A 97 7.07 10.82 -7.43
C SER A 97 7.65 9.76 -8.39
N LYS A 98 8.42 8.80 -7.86
CA LYS A 98 9.20 7.83 -8.63
C LYS A 98 8.82 6.38 -8.33
N LEU A 99 8.43 6.08 -7.10
CA LEU A 99 8.15 4.73 -6.60
C LEU A 99 6.80 4.69 -5.89
N SER A 100 6.18 3.50 -5.88
CA SER A 100 5.02 3.26 -5.03
C SER A 100 5.44 3.00 -3.58
N CYS A 101 4.59 3.32 -2.60
CA CYS A 101 4.86 3.01 -1.18
C CYS A 101 5.16 1.52 -0.97
N ALA A 102 4.50 0.66 -1.75
CA ALA A 102 4.64 -0.79 -1.73
C ALA A 102 5.95 -1.32 -2.34
N ALA A 103 6.82 -0.45 -2.86
CA ALA A 103 8.19 -0.81 -3.21
C ALA A 103 9.03 -1.13 -1.96
N CYS A 104 8.71 -0.50 -0.83
CA CYS A 104 9.40 -0.71 0.45
C CYS A 104 8.50 -1.38 1.48
N HIS A 105 7.25 -0.94 1.59
CA HIS A 105 6.33 -1.39 2.64
C HIS A 105 5.56 -2.66 2.28
N GLN A 106 5.34 -3.52 3.27
CA GLN A 106 4.44 -4.68 3.16
C GLN A 106 3.40 -4.67 4.27
N LEU A 107 2.11 -4.52 3.89
CA LEU A 107 1.05 -4.29 4.88
C LEU A 107 0.28 -5.55 5.28
N HIS A 108 0.10 -6.51 4.36
CA HIS A 108 -0.63 -7.75 4.66
C HIS A 108 0.00 -8.62 5.76
N PRO A 109 1.34 -8.83 5.79
CA PRO A 109 2.01 -9.55 6.87
C PRO A 109 1.87 -8.84 8.21
N GLU A 110 2.16 -9.56 9.30
CA GLU A 110 2.12 -8.99 10.66
C GLU A 110 3.18 -7.91 10.87
N ARG A 111 4.34 -8.05 10.24
CA ARG A 111 5.45 -7.09 10.30
C ARG A 111 5.74 -6.51 8.92
N ASP A 112 5.79 -5.18 8.87
CA ASP A 112 6.33 -4.42 7.75
C ASP A 112 7.87 -4.44 7.81
N PRO A 113 8.59 -4.83 6.73
CA PRO A 113 10.06 -4.89 6.74
C PRO A 113 10.74 -3.53 7.03
N ILE A 114 10.07 -2.41 6.79
CA ILE A 114 10.61 -1.08 7.08
C ILE A 114 10.36 -0.66 8.53
N ASP A 115 9.40 -1.27 9.21
CA ASP A 115 9.11 -0.96 10.61
C ASP A 115 10.21 -1.50 11.53
N GLY A 116 10.88 -0.60 12.25
CA GLY A 116 12.01 -0.93 13.12
C GLY A 116 13.25 -1.43 12.38
N ILE A 117 13.38 -1.15 11.07
CA ILE A 117 14.55 -1.55 10.29
C ILE A 117 15.85 -0.98 10.89
N SER A 118 16.90 -1.82 10.95
CA SER A 118 18.20 -1.37 11.47
C SER A 118 18.86 -0.37 10.52
N ALA A 119 19.75 0.48 11.04
CA ALA A 119 20.48 1.42 10.19
C ALA A 119 21.28 0.71 9.08
N HIS A 120 21.88 -0.44 9.40
CA HIS A 120 22.60 -1.27 8.46
C HIS A 120 21.70 -1.79 7.35
N ASP A 121 20.59 -2.45 7.71
CA ASP A 121 19.70 -3.08 6.73
C ASP A 121 18.98 -2.05 5.88
N ARG A 122 18.70 -0.86 6.44
CA ARG A 122 18.18 0.28 5.68
C ARG A 122 19.19 0.74 4.64
N SER A 123 20.46 0.91 4.99
CA SER A 123 21.51 1.26 4.03
C SER A 123 21.67 0.19 2.95
N GLN A 124 21.56 -1.10 3.31
CA GLN A 124 21.58 -2.19 2.35
C GLN A 124 20.40 -2.13 1.38
N ALA A 125 19.17 -1.90 1.86
CA ALA A 125 17.99 -1.75 1.01
C ALA A 125 18.14 -0.59 0.01
N CYS A 126 18.76 0.52 0.42
CA CYS A 126 19.10 1.63 -0.49
C CYS A 126 20.07 1.17 -1.58
N ALA A 127 21.17 0.52 -1.20
CA ALA A 127 22.19 0.05 -2.15
C ALA A 127 21.63 -1.00 -3.11
N ASP A 128 20.84 -1.95 -2.62
CA ASP A 128 20.24 -3.01 -3.42
C ASP A 128 19.29 -2.44 -4.46
N CYS A 129 18.40 -1.52 -4.06
CA CYS A 129 17.47 -0.89 -4.98
C CYS A 129 18.20 -0.01 -6.01
N HIS A 130 19.07 0.89 -5.57
CA HIS A 130 19.77 1.80 -6.49
C HIS A 130 20.79 1.11 -7.40
N SER A 131 21.36 -0.03 -6.98
CA SER A 131 22.25 -0.81 -7.85
C SER A 131 21.49 -1.51 -8.99
N GLN A 132 20.23 -1.89 -8.78
CA GLN A 132 19.38 -2.49 -9.81
C GLN A 132 19.02 -1.49 -10.92
N PHE A 133 18.94 -0.19 -10.61
CA PHE A 133 18.59 0.86 -11.57
C PHE A 133 19.79 1.57 -12.21
N ASN A 134 21.03 1.23 -11.83
CA ASN A 134 22.24 1.79 -12.44
C ASN A 134 22.53 1.27 -13.88
N GLY A 135 21.56 0.62 -14.53
CA GLY A 135 21.69 0.03 -15.87
C GLY A 135 20.70 0.55 -16.93
N GLU A 136 19.73 1.40 -16.58
CA GLU A 136 18.75 1.95 -17.55
C GLU A 136 18.47 3.43 -17.26
N ALA A 137 19.48 4.25 -17.51
CA ALA A 137 19.25 5.67 -17.76
C ALA A 137 18.74 5.84 -19.20
N GLU A 138 17.52 6.36 -19.31
CA GLU A 138 17.10 7.31 -20.35
C GLU A 138 16.85 6.79 -21.78
N GLN A 139 15.57 6.57 -22.12
CA GLN A 139 14.96 6.90 -23.43
C GLN A 139 13.52 7.37 -23.23
#